data_AF-A0A1A6FS11-F1
#
_entry.id   AF-A0A1A6FS11-F1
#
_cell.length_a   1.000
_cell.length_b   1.000
_cell.length_c   1.000
_cell.angle_alpha   90.00
_cell.angle_beta   90.00
_cell.angle_gamma   90.00
#
_symmetry.space_group_name_H-M   'P 1'
#
loop_
_entity.id
_entity.type
_entity.pdbx_description
1 polymer ?
#
loop_
_entity_poly.entity_id
_entity_poly.type
_entity_poly.pdbx_seq_one_letter_code
_entity_poly.pdbx_strand_id
1 'polypeptide(L)'
;MTDIDDAAIRFDADVLVIGGGTAGPLAAYKAKAANPALKVVLLEKVNVKRSGAIAVGMDGLNNAVVPGFATPEQYVREITIANDGIVDQKPILAYAERSFDMIRELDRWGVEFLKDENGDCALFEIFDPLANAGIDEIEAGVADFLA
;
A
#
# COMPACT_ATOMS: atom_id res chain seq x y z
N MET A 1 27.06 1.27 27.52
CA MET A 1 25.92 0.43 27.08
C MET A 1 24.98 0.43 28.26
N THR A 2 23.84 1.13 28.18
CA THR A 2 22.93 1.28 29.31
C THR A 2 22.45 -0.10 29.71
N ASP A 3 22.61 -0.45 30.98
CA ASP A 3 22.10 -1.71 31.52
C ASP A 3 20.59 -1.72 31.31
N ILE A 4 20.13 -2.65 30.47
CA ILE A 4 18.71 -2.91 30.28
C ILE A 4 18.24 -3.52 31.59
N ASP A 5 17.44 -2.75 32.33
CA ASP A 5 16.94 -3.03 33.68
C ASP A 5 16.51 -4.49 33.88
N ASP A 6 16.72 -5.05 35.07
CA ASP A 6 16.29 -6.43 35.45
C ASP A 6 14.75 -6.62 35.35
N ALA A 7 14.00 -5.55 35.12
CA ALA A 7 12.56 -5.53 34.86
C ALA A 7 12.18 -5.67 33.37
N ALA A 8 13.14 -5.81 32.46
CA ALA A 8 12.86 -5.89 31.03
C ALA A 8 12.14 -7.21 30.66
N ILE A 9 11.02 -7.09 29.95
CA ILE A 9 10.28 -8.25 29.44
C ILE A 9 10.93 -8.67 28.11
N ARG A 10 11.37 -9.93 28.04
CA ARG A 10 11.92 -10.53 26.82
C ARG A 10 10.82 -11.18 25.98
N PHE A 11 10.81 -10.87 24.69
CA PHE A 11 10.00 -11.55 23.68
C PHE A 11 10.91 -12.12 22.60
N ASP A 12 10.93 -13.44 22.43
CA ASP A 12 11.53 -14.05 21.23
C ASP A 12 10.55 -13.95 20.06
N ALA A 13 11.02 -13.77 18.83
CA ALA A 13 10.19 -13.71 17.62
C ALA A 13 10.98 -14.22 16.42
N ASP A 14 10.31 -14.89 15.49
CA ASP A 14 10.87 -15.17 14.16
C ASP A 14 10.72 -13.93 13.26
N VAL A 15 9.62 -13.20 13.45
CA VAL A 15 9.32 -11.94 12.74
C VAL A 15 8.87 -10.89 13.76
N LEU A 16 9.59 -9.79 13.85
CA LEU A 16 9.21 -8.61 14.62
C LEU A 16 8.74 -7.50 13.66
N VAL A 17 7.49 -7.07 13.82
CA VAL A 17 6.92 -5.93 13.11
C VAL A 17 6.85 -4.74 14.06
N ILE A 18 7.45 -3.62 13.69
CA ILE A 18 7.44 -2.39 14.51
C ILE A 18 6.56 -1.35 13.81
N GLY A 19 5.47 -0.98 14.46
CA GLY A 19 4.46 -0.03 13.98
C GLY A 19 3.13 -0.71 13.67
N GLY A 20 2.04 -0.19 14.24
CA GLY A 20 0.67 -0.68 14.12
C GLY A 20 -0.21 0.10 13.15
N GLY A 21 0.37 0.99 12.32
CA GLY A 21 -0.34 1.56 11.17
C GLY A 21 -0.62 0.50 10.11
N THR A 22 -1.43 0.78 9.08
CA THR A 22 -1.99 -0.20 8.12
C THR A 22 -1.03 -1.29 7.63
N ALA A 23 0.20 -0.91 7.27
CA ALA A 23 1.21 -1.84 6.78
C ALA A 23 1.65 -2.87 7.84
N GLY A 24 1.68 -2.50 9.12
CA GLY A 24 2.15 -3.35 10.21
C GLY A 24 1.29 -4.58 10.48
N PRO A 25 0.01 -4.43 10.86
CA PRO A 25 -0.91 -5.55 11.00
C PRO A 25 -1.03 -6.37 9.71
N LEU A 26 -0.98 -5.73 8.53
CA LEU A 26 -1.01 -6.46 7.26
C LEU A 26 0.24 -7.33 7.09
N ALA A 27 1.44 -6.82 7.37
CA ALA A 27 2.67 -7.59 7.32
C ALA A 27 2.65 -8.74 8.34
N ALA A 28 2.21 -8.49 9.57
CA ALA A 28 2.08 -9.51 10.59
C ALA A 28 1.09 -10.62 10.19
N TYR A 29 -0.06 -10.23 9.63
CA TYR A 29 -1.06 -11.15 9.10
C TYR A 29 -0.50 -11.98 7.94
N LYS A 30 0.12 -11.34 6.93
CA LYS A 30 0.68 -12.04 5.76
C LYS A 30 1.79 -13.01 6.14
N ALA A 31 2.66 -12.63 7.09
CA ALA A 31 3.68 -13.53 7.63
C ALA A 31 3.04 -14.77 8.28
N LYS A 32 2.02 -14.57 9.12
CA LYS A 32 1.33 -15.67 9.79
C LYS A 32 0.51 -16.55 8.82
N ALA A 33 -0.08 -15.96 7.80
CA ALA A 33 -0.81 -16.67 6.75
C ALA A 33 0.12 -17.52 5.88
N ALA A 34 1.30 -17.00 5.54
CA ALA A 34 2.30 -17.73 4.76
C ALA A 34 2.92 -18.90 5.55
N ASN A 35 3.12 -18.73 6.86
CA ASN A 35 3.58 -19.80 7.73
C ASN A 35 2.97 -19.68 9.14
N PRO A 36 1.94 -20.48 9.45
CA PRO A 36 1.28 -20.47 10.75
C PRO A 36 2.19 -20.84 11.93
N ALA A 37 3.34 -21.49 11.69
CA ALA A 37 4.29 -21.84 12.74
C ALA A 37 5.13 -20.66 13.24
N LEU A 38 5.24 -19.57 12.45
CA LEU A 38 6.06 -18.41 12.84
C LEU A 38 5.53 -17.73 14.10
N LYS A 39 6.44 -17.40 15.02
CA LYS A 39 6.19 -16.50 16.14
C LYS A 39 6.34 -15.05 15.65
N VAL A 40 5.20 -14.46 15.29
CA VAL A 40 5.12 -13.07 14.83
C VAL A 40 4.75 -12.17 16.00
N VAL A 41 5.56 -11.13 16.24
CA VAL A 41 5.32 -10.10 17.25
C VAL A 41 5.09 -8.77 16.55
N LEU A 42 3.93 -8.14 16.78
CA LEU A 42 3.63 -6.77 16.36
C LEU A 42 3.79 -5.85 17.58
N LEU A 43 4.75 -4.93 17.50
CA LEU A 43 5.03 -3.93 18.51
C LEU A 43 4.49 -2.58 18.03
N GLU A 44 3.62 -1.96 18.83
CA GLU A 44 3.04 -0.66 18.55
C GLU A 44 3.06 0.20 19.83
N LYS A 45 3.36 1.50 19.67
CA LYS A 45 3.42 2.46 20.78
C LYS A 45 2.03 2.79 21.34
N VAL A 46 1.02 2.77 20.48
CA VAL A 46 -0.37 3.14 20.77
C VAL A 46 -1.27 1.90 20.67
N ASN A 47 -2.59 2.06 20.64
CA ASN A 47 -3.51 0.98 20.35
C ASN A 47 -3.67 0.80 18.84
N VAL A 48 -3.38 -0.41 18.34
CA VAL A 48 -3.47 -0.77 16.91
C VAL A 48 -4.81 -0.40 16.27
N LYS A 49 -5.92 -0.43 17.03
CA LYS A 49 -7.25 -0.07 16.51
C LYS A 49 -7.35 1.36 15.98
N ARG A 50 -6.50 2.28 16.44
CA ARG A 50 -6.55 3.71 16.12
C ARG A 50 -5.14 4.31 15.95
N SER A 51 -4.13 3.50 15.63
CA SER A 51 -2.77 3.97 15.38
C SER A 51 -2.54 4.31 13.91
N GLY A 52 -1.55 5.17 13.64
CA GLY A 52 -1.14 5.51 12.28
C GLY A 52 -2.05 6.52 11.58
N ALA A 53 -1.83 6.69 10.27
CA ALA A 53 -2.43 7.76 9.47
C ALA A 53 -3.94 7.64 9.28
N ILE A 54 -4.49 6.42 9.35
CA ILE A 54 -5.90 6.15 9.06
C ILE A 54 -6.73 5.97 10.33
N ALA A 55 -6.29 6.51 11.47
CA ALA A 55 -6.97 6.36 12.75
C ALA A 55 -8.44 6.81 12.73
N VAL A 56 -8.77 7.78 11.88
CA VAL A 56 -10.12 8.33 11.68
C VAL A 56 -10.87 7.70 10.50
N GLY A 57 -10.26 6.74 9.80
CA GLY A 57 -10.78 6.20 8.54
C GLY A 57 -10.15 6.84 7.32
N MET A 58 -10.66 6.46 6.16
CA MET A 58 -10.29 6.97 4.84
C MET A 58 -11.53 6.83 3.94
N ASP A 59 -11.81 7.86 3.14
CA ASP A 59 -13.04 7.91 2.33
C ASP A 59 -12.90 7.21 0.96
N GLY A 60 -11.67 6.84 0.58
CA GLY A 60 -11.40 6.16 -0.68
C GLY A 60 -9.96 5.65 -0.76
N LEU A 61 -9.72 4.67 -1.63
CA LEU A 61 -8.37 4.19 -1.91
C LEU A 61 -7.78 4.99 -3.08
N ASN A 62 -6.76 5.80 -2.80
CA ASN A 62 -6.19 6.70 -3.79
C ASN A 62 -5.27 5.99 -4.81
N ASN A 63 -4.78 4.81 -4.46
CA ASN A 63 -3.80 4.08 -5.25
C ASN A 63 -4.29 2.65 -5.45
N ALA A 64 -4.78 2.36 -6.65
CA ALA A 64 -5.20 1.02 -7.03
C ALA A 64 -5.27 0.91 -8.56
N VAL A 65 -4.94 -0.27 -9.08
CA VAL A 65 -5.11 -0.60 -10.48
C VAL A 65 -6.27 -1.57 -10.60
N VAL A 66 -7.37 -1.14 -11.22
CA VAL A 66 -8.54 -1.99 -11.45
C VAL A 66 -8.51 -2.53 -12.89
N PRO A 67 -8.55 -3.86 -13.08
CA PRO A 67 -8.61 -4.46 -14.42
C PRO A 67 -9.77 -3.90 -15.24
N GLY A 68 -9.50 -3.58 -16.51
CA GLY A 68 -10.48 -2.95 -17.41
C GLY A 68 -10.44 -1.42 -17.41
N PHE A 69 -9.84 -0.79 -16.40
CA PHE A 69 -9.68 0.67 -16.32
C PHE A 69 -8.23 1.12 -16.54
N ALA A 70 -7.25 0.41 -15.94
CA ALA A 70 -5.83 0.68 -16.14
C ALA A 70 -4.99 -0.61 -16.06
N THR A 71 -3.80 -0.60 -16.66
CA THR A 71 -2.77 -1.64 -16.47
C THR A 71 -1.73 -1.21 -15.44
N PRO A 72 -1.02 -2.16 -14.79
CA PRO A 72 0.07 -1.83 -13.88
C PRO A 72 1.15 -0.93 -14.51
N GLU A 73 1.47 -1.13 -15.78
CA GLU A 73 2.46 -0.33 -16.52
C GLU A 73 1.96 1.10 -16.75
N GLN A 74 0.66 1.29 -17.02
CA GLN A 74 0.07 2.62 -17.14
C GLN A 74 0.17 3.37 -15.81
N TYR A 75 -0.16 2.71 -14.69
CA TYR A 75 -0.02 3.28 -13.35
C TYR A 75 1.44 3.65 -13.02
N VAL A 76 2.40 2.77 -13.31
CA VAL A 76 3.84 3.06 -13.10
C VAL A 76 4.27 4.28 -13.91
N ARG A 77 3.84 4.37 -15.17
CA ARG A 77 4.17 5.51 -16.04
C ARG A 77 3.61 6.81 -15.46
N GLU A 78 2.35 6.82 -15.08
CA GLU A 78 1.67 8.00 -14.51
C GLU A 78 2.31 8.46 -13.20
N ILE A 79 2.60 7.52 -12.28
CA ILE A 79 3.31 7.84 -11.04
C ILE A 79 4.73 8.35 -11.31
N THR A 80 5.42 7.79 -12.30
CA THR A 80 6.75 8.27 -12.69
C THR A 80 6.69 9.71 -13.20
N ILE A 81 5.74 10.03 -14.08
CA ILE A 81 5.53 11.38 -14.59
C ILE A 81 5.15 12.35 -13.46
N ALA A 82 4.21 11.97 -12.60
CA ALA A 82 3.74 12.79 -11.49
C ALA A 82 4.80 13.08 -10.41
N ASN A 83 5.93 12.37 -10.44
CA ASN A 83 7.05 12.53 -9.51
C ASN A 83 8.34 12.95 -10.25
N ASP A 84 8.23 13.59 -11.42
CA ASP A 84 9.36 14.12 -12.22
C ASP A 84 10.42 13.06 -12.56
N GLY A 85 10.01 11.80 -12.70
CA GLY A 85 10.89 10.65 -12.92
C GLY A 85 11.60 10.12 -11.67
N ILE A 86 11.46 10.76 -10.51
CA ILE A 86 12.21 10.44 -9.29
C ILE A 86 11.44 9.43 -8.43
N VAL A 87 11.36 8.20 -8.91
CA VAL A 87 10.75 7.06 -8.20
C VAL A 87 11.51 5.77 -8.45
N ASP A 88 11.30 4.77 -7.60
CA ASP A 88 11.72 3.39 -7.89
C ASP A 88 10.56 2.64 -8.56
N GLN A 89 10.66 2.45 -9.88
CA GLN A 89 9.58 1.88 -10.69
C GLN A 89 9.32 0.40 -10.37
N LYS A 90 10.32 -0.34 -9.90
CA LYS A 90 10.18 -1.78 -9.62
C LYS A 90 9.22 -2.04 -8.44
N PRO A 91 9.37 -1.40 -7.26
CA PRO A 91 8.38 -1.45 -6.19
C PRO A 91 7.00 -0.94 -6.60
N ILE A 92 6.93 0.12 -7.42
CA ILE A 92 5.64 0.66 -7.89
C ILE A 92 4.91 -0.37 -8.75
N LEU A 93 5.62 -1.05 -9.67
CA LEU A 93 5.04 -2.11 -10.48
C LEU A 93 4.55 -3.26 -9.60
N ALA A 94 5.39 -3.73 -8.67
CA ALA A 94 5.01 -4.81 -7.76
C ALA A 94 3.80 -4.45 -6.87
N TYR A 95 3.66 -3.17 -6.50
CA TYR A 95 2.48 -2.66 -5.82
C TYR A 95 1.25 -2.68 -6.74
N ALA A 96 1.38 -2.12 -7.95
CA ALA A 96 0.31 -2.01 -8.93
C ALA A 96 -0.29 -3.37 -9.27
N GLU A 97 0.55 -4.36 -9.57
CA GLU A 97 0.17 -5.75 -9.87
C GLU A 97 -0.62 -6.42 -8.72
N ARG A 98 -0.37 -6.04 -7.47
CA ARG A 98 -0.97 -6.68 -6.28
C ARG A 98 -2.15 -5.89 -5.71
N SER A 99 -2.32 -4.63 -6.14
CA SER A 99 -3.26 -3.69 -5.54
C SER A 99 -4.71 -4.16 -5.61
N PHE A 100 -5.15 -4.71 -6.76
CA PHE A 100 -6.52 -5.17 -6.94
C PHE A 100 -6.86 -6.39 -6.07
N ASP A 101 -5.95 -7.36 -5.98
CA ASP A 101 -6.17 -8.54 -5.14
C ASP A 101 -6.27 -8.18 -3.67
N MET A 102 -5.54 -7.15 -3.24
CA MET A 102 -5.67 -6.59 -1.89
C MET A 102 -7.04 -5.94 -1.67
N ILE A 103 -7.59 -5.20 -2.64
CA ILE A 103 -8.96 -4.64 -2.54
C ILE A 103 -9.97 -5.77 -2.33
N ARG A 104 -9.89 -6.83 -3.14
CA ARG A 104 -10.78 -7.98 -3.03
C ARG A 104 -10.64 -8.71 -1.70
N GLU A 105 -9.45 -8.74 -1.12
CA GLU A 105 -9.23 -9.32 0.20
C GLU A 105 -9.83 -8.46 1.31
N LEU A 106 -9.70 -7.14 1.22
CA LEU A 106 -10.33 -6.20 2.16
C LEU A 106 -11.86 -6.28 2.10
N ASP A 107 -12.46 -6.38 0.91
CA ASP A 107 -13.91 -6.58 0.72
C ASP A 107 -14.38 -7.86 1.43
N ARG A 108 -13.63 -8.96 1.29
CA ARG A 108 -13.91 -10.22 2.00
C ARG A 108 -13.76 -10.11 3.52
N TRP A 109 -12.93 -9.21 4.02
CA TRP A 109 -12.80 -8.95 5.46
C TRP A 109 -13.92 -8.04 6.00
N GLY A 110 -14.78 -7.53 5.13
CA GLY A 110 -15.92 -6.67 5.50
C GLY A 110 -15.63 -5.19 5.36
N VAL A 111 -14.59 -4.78 4.63
CA VAL A 111 -14.46 -3.37 4.21
C VAL A 111 -15.50 -3.10 3.12
N GLU A 112 -16.41 -2.16 3.40
CA GLU A 112 -17.47 -1.81 2.46
C GLU A 112 -16.94 -0.80 1.43
N PHE A 113 -16.62 -1.29 0.24
CA PHE A 113 -16.34 -0.42 -0.90
C PHE A 113 -17.65 0.03 -1.56
N LEU A 114 -17.69 1.28 -2.00
CA LEU A 114 -18.80 1.77 -2.81
C LEU A 114 -18.84 0.98 -4.12
N LYS A 115 -20.04 0.51 -4.47
CA LYS A 115 -20.28 -0.26 -5.69
C LYS A 115 -21.09 0.54 -6.70
N ASP A 116 -20.80 0.36 -7.97
CA ASP A 116 -21.59 0.91 -9.06
C ASP A 116 -22.87 0.10 -9.31
N GLU A 117 -23.62 0.45 -10.36
CA GLU A 117 -24.87 -0.22 -10.75
C GLU A 117 -24.67 -1.69 -11.14
N ASN A 118 -23.45 -2.09 -11.52
CA ASN A 118 -23.08 -3.45 -11.90
C ASN A 118 -22.58 -4.28 -10.71
N GLY A 119 -22.36 -3.65 -9.55
CA GLY A 119 -21.79 -4.29 -8.36
C GLY A 119 -20.26 -4.27 -8.30
N ASP A 120 -19.60 -3.56 -9.23
CA ASP A 120 -18.15 -3.38 -9.28
C ASP A 120 -17.72 -2.20 -8.42
N CYS A 121 -16.42 -2.11 -8.07
CA CYS A 121 -15.91 -0.98 -7.27
C CYS A 121 -16.12 0.34 -8.02
N ALA A 122 -16.82 1.29 -7.40
CA ALA A 122 -17.02 2.62 -7.96
C ALA A 122 -15.69 3.37 -8.01
N LEU A 123 -15.35 3.90 -9.19
CA LEU A 123 -14.15 4.68 -9.44
C LEU A 123 -14.49 6.15 -9.58
N PHE A 124 -13.69 7.01 -8.95
CA PHE A 124 -13.80 8.45 -9.06
C PHE A 124 -12.50 9.01 -9.62
N GLU A 125 -12.56 9.58 -10.81
CA GLU A 125 -11.45 10.37 -11.32
C GLU A 125 -11.41 11.71 -10.58
N ILE A 126 -10.33 11.95 -9.84
CA ILE A 126 -10.05 13.25 -9.25
C ILE A 126 -9.26 14.03 -10.30
N PHE A 127 -9.93 14.94 -11.00
CA PHE A 127 -9.30 15.84 -11.96
C PHE A 127 -8.29 16.75 -11.24
N ASP A 128 -7.00 16.57 -11.50
CA ASP A 128 -5.96 17.54 -11.15
C ASP A 128 -5.60 18.39 -12.39
N PRO A 129 -6.02 19.66 -12.47
CA PRO A 129 -5.67 20.54 -13.59
C PRO A 129 -4.16 20.79 -13.74
N LEU A 130 -3.34 20.52 -12.72
CA LEU A 130 -1.90 20.77 -12.72
C LEU A 130 -1.09 19.58 -13.23
N ALA A 131 -1.60 18.34 -13.10
CA ALA A 131 -0.90 17.13 -13.55
C ALA A 131 -0.73 17.04 -15.08
N ASN A 132 -1.60 17.74 -15.85
CA ASN A 132 -1.57 17.73 -17.32
C ASN A 132 -0.72 18.87 -17.93
N ALA A 133 -0.13 19.75 -17.12
CA ALA A 133 0.52 20.97 -17.62
C ALA A 133 2.00 20.81 -18.04
N GLY A 134 2.57 19.61 -18.05
CA GLY A 134 4.00 19.38 -18.34
C GLY A 134 4.36 18.07 -19.05
N ILE A 135 3.40 17.43 -19.72
CA ILE A 135 3.57 16.06 -20.25
C ILE A 135 4.59 16.01 -21.42
N ASP A 136 4.80 17.10 -22.15
CA ASP A 136 5.58 17.09 -23.40
C ASP A 136 7.12 16.98 -23.21
N GLU A 137 7.68 17.24 -22.01
CA GLU A 137 9.14 17.21 -21.78
C GLU A 137 9.66 15.90 -21.15
N ILE A 138 8.77 15.06 -20.59
CA ILE A 138 9.14 13.82 -19.89
C ILE A 138 9.15 12.59 -20.84
N GLU A 139 8.46 12.68 -21.99
CA GLU A 139 8.30 11.56 -22.94
C GLU A 139 9.63 10.99 -23.46
N ALA A 140 10.68 11.80 -23.55
CA ALA A 140 11.98 11.36 -24.09
C ALA A 140 12.83 10.53 -23.10
N GLY A 141 12.55 10.58 -21.79
CA GLY A 141 13.37 9.93 -20.77
C GLY A 141 12.90 8.54 -20.31
N VAL A 142 11.60 8.24 -20.47
CA VAL A 142 11.00 7.02 -19.91
C VAL A 142 11.22 5.79 -20.81
N ALA A 143 11.40 5.97 -22.12
CA ALA A 143 11.62 4.87 -23.05
C ALA A 143 12.95 4.12 -22.79
N ASP A 144 13.97 4.78 -22.23
CA ASP A 144 15.28 4.19 -21.98
C ASP A 144 15.37 3.38 -20.68
N PHE A 145 14.40 3.51 -19.76
CA PHE A 145 14.42 2.84 -18.45
C PHE A 145 13.72 1.48 -18.41
N LEU A 146 12.98 1.13 -19.48
CA LEU A 146 12.24 -0.13 -19.61
C LEU A 146 12.87 -1.11 -20.61
N ALA A 147 14.06 -0.80 -21.15
CA ALA A 147 14.91 -1.71 -21.93
C ALA A 147 16.02 -2.33 -21.07
#